data_AF-A0A9W9EF72-F1
#
_entry.id   AF-A0A9W9EF72-F1
#
_cell.length_a   1.000
_cell.length_b   1.000
_cell.length_c   1.000
_cell.angle_alpha   90.00
_cell.angle_beta   90.00
_cell.angle_gamma   90.00
#
_symmetry.space_group_name_H-M   'P 1'
#
loop_
_entity.id
_entity.type
_entity.pdbx_description
1 polymer ?
#
loop_
_entity_poly.entity_id
_entity_poly.type
_entity_poly.pdbx_seq_one_letter_code
_entity_poly.pdbx_strand_id
1 'polypeptide(L)'
;MQLKHWIPLALSDCGLMAALFLQSCHSLAVLNPCQDYADMSTKYRLQCIQSTNASLSKTATQMSDATIAKVMIMAVDEFTLGNVDAWRAHLTAITWMIERRGGVDALGVGGFLKEVIVKYAVSHSFFKPHANSLSTPIFYE
;
A
#
# COMPACT_ATOMS: atom_id res chain seq x y z
N MET A 1 -5.41 -18.46 7.34
CA MET A 1 -5.87 -17.93 8.65
C MET A 1 -5.23 -16.56 8.89
N GLN A 2 -5.54 -15.55 8.07
CA GLN A 2 -4.83 -14.25 8.06
C GLN A 2 -5.78 -13.06 8.33
N LEU A 3 -7.06 -13.18 7.95
CA LEU A 3 -8.11 -12.17 8.18
C LEU A 3 -8.32 -11.81 9.67
N LYS A 4 -8.08 -12.75 10.59
CA LYS A 4 -8.26 -12.54 12.04
C LYS A 4 -7.36 -11.45 12.61
N HIS A 5 -6.20 -11.20 11.99
CA HIS A 5 -5.28 -10.15 12.42
C HIS A 5 -5.44 -8.88 11.58
N TRP A 6 -5.78 -9.04 10.30
CA TRP A 6 -6.00 -7.92 9.39
C TRP A 6 -7.23 -7.08 9.74
N ILE A 7 -8.37 -7.71 10.05
CA ILE A 7 -9.61 -6.97 10.35
C ILE A 7 -9.44 -6.06 11.58
N PRO A 8 -8.94 -6.55 12.73
CA PRO A 8 -8.71 -5.68 13.88
C PRO A 8 -7.74 -4.54 13.57
N LEU A 9 -6.65 -4.82 12.83
CA LEU A 9 -5.70 -3.78 12.42
C LEU A 9 -6.39 -2.71 11.58
N ALA A 10 -7.14 -3.12 10.56
CA ALA A 10 -7.79 -2.20 9.63
C ALA A 10 -8.87 -1.34 10.31
N LEU A 11 -9.55 -1.89 11.32
CA LEU A 11 -10.51 -1.14 12.13
C LEU A 11 -9.86 -0.26 13.21
N SER A 12 -8.62 -0.55 13.60
CA SER A 12 -7.89 0.22 14.63
C SER A 12 -7.20 1.49 14.11
N ASP A 13 -6.99 1.60 12.80
CA ASP A 13 -6.36 2.76 12.17
C ASP A 13 -7.36 3.46 11.24
N CYS A 14 -7.61 4.75 11.47
CA CYS A 14 -8.59 5.52 10.70
C CYS A 14 -8.25 5.61 9.20
N GLY A 15 -6.97 5.60 8.84
CA GLY A 15 -6.55 5.63 7.44
C GLY A 15 -6.74 4.29 6.75
N LEU A 16 -6.51 3.17 7.46
CA LEU A 16 -6.83 1.85 6.93
C LEU A 16 -8.33 1.63 6.78
N MET A 17 -9.13 2.08 7.74
CA MET A 17 -10.59 2.02 7.63
C MET A 17 -11.09 2.85 6.44
N ALA A 18 -10.54 4.06 6.24
CA ALA A 18 -10.83 4.87 5.06
C ALA A 18 -10.42 4.15 3.77
N ALA A 19 -9.26 3.51 3.75
CA ALA A 19 -8.79 2.74 2.59
C ALA A 19 -9.71 1.53 2.27
N LEU A 20 -10.29 0.86 3.27
CA LEU A 20 -11.29 -0.18 3.06
C LEU A 20 -12.59 0.38 2.46
N PHE A 21 -13.06 1.52 2.95
CA PHE A 21 -14.25 2.16 2.39
C PHE A 21 -14.03 2.68 0.98
N LEU A 22 -12.84 3.21 0.67
CA LEU A 22 -12.43 3.57 -0.68
C LEU A 22 -12.59 2.38 -1.64
N GLN A 23 -12.02 1.22 -1.30
CA GLN A 23 -12.12 0.02 -2.13
C GLN A 23 -13.56 -0.50 -2.23
N SER A 24 -14.35 -0.33 -1.17
CA SER A 24 -15.78 -0.68 -1.17
C SER A 24 -16.57 0.23 -2.14
N CYS A 25 -16.30 1.54 -2.13
CA CYS A 25 -16.90 2.49 -3.07
C CYS A 25 -16.54 2.14 -4.52
N HIS A 26 -15.27 1.82 -4.80
CA HIS A 26 -14.87 1.38 -6.14
C HIS A 26 -15.60 0.11 -6.58
N SER A 27 -15.65 -0.91 -5.72
CA SER A 27 -16.37 -2.15 -6.01
C SER A 27 -17.87 -1.90 -6.25
N LEU A 28 -18.50 -1.04 -5.46
CA LEU A 28 -19.93 -0.72 -5.61
C LEU A 28 -20.19 0.11 -6.86
N ALA A 29 -19.31 1.07 -7.21
CA ALA A 29 -19.44 1.87 -8.41
C ALA A 29 -19.36 1.04 -9.70
N VAL A 30 -18.60 -0.06 -9.69
CA VAL A 30 -18.56 -1.02 -10.82
C VAL A 30 -19.90 -1.74 -10.98
N LEU A 31 -20.56 -2.09 -9.88
CA LEU A 31 -21.84 -2.82 -9.90
C LEU A 31 -23.04 -1.89 -10.13
N ASN A 32 -22.99 -0.69 -9.59
CA ASN A 32 -24.04 0.31 -9.66
C ASN A 32 -23.41 1.72 -9.72
N PRO A 33 -23.16 2.24 -10.93
CA PRO A 33 -22.59 3.57 -11.11
C PRO A 33 -23.49 4.64 -10.47
N CYS A 34 -23.05 5.21 -9.36
CA CYS A 34 -23.74 6.27 -8.64
C CYS A 34 -22.73 7.35 -8.27
N GLN A 35 -23.12 8.62 -8.45
CA GLN A 35 -22.29 9.78 -8.13
C GLN A 35 -21.86 9.77 -6.65
N ASP A 36 -22.73 9.30 -5.76
CA ASP A 36 -22.46 9.22 -4.33
C ASP A 36 -21.22 8.36 -4.02
N TYR A 37 -21.01 7.26 -4.77
CA TYR A 37 -19.85 6.40 -4.57
C TYR A 37 -18.54 7.07 -5.04
N ALA A 38 -18.59 7.91 -6.08
CA ALA A 38 -17.43 8.67 -6.55
C ALA A 38 -17.05 9.80 -5.59
N ASP A 39 -18.04 10.48 -5.01
CA ASP A 39 -17.79 11.54 -4.02
C ASP A 39 -17.26 10.92 -2.71
N MET A 40 -17.82 9.79 -2.29
CA MET A 40 -17.34 9.06 -1.10
C MET A 40 -15.94 8.48 -1.30
N SER A 41 -15.63 7.88 -2.46
CA SER A 41 -14.28 7.38 -2.73
C SER A 41 -13.24 8.50 -2.66
N THR A 42 -13.53 9.65 -3.26
CA THR A 42 -12.66 10.84 -3.19
C THR A 42 -12.41 11.28 -1.75
N LYS A 43 -13.47 11.33 -0.92
CA LYS A 43 -13.38 11.66 0.50
C LYS A 43 -12.51 10.67 1.27
N TYR A 44 -12.73 9.37 1.09
CA TYR A 44 -11.97 8.33 1.78
C TYR A 44 -10.50 8.30 1.34
N ARG A 45 -10.23 8.55 0.06
CA ARG A 45 -8.87 8.68 -0.46
C ARG A 45 -8.12 9.84 0.19
N LEU A 46 -8.76 11.01 0.33
CA LEU A 46 -8.18 12.14 1.05
C LEU A 46 -7.86 11.80 2.51
N GLN A 47 -8.78 11.12 3.21
CA GLN A 47 -8.57 10.69 4.60
C GLN A 47 -7.39 9.71 4.72
N CYS A 48 -7.26 8.77 3.78
CA CYS A 48 -6.12 7.85 3.74
C CYS A 48 -4.80 8.60 3.56
N ILE A 49 -4.74 9.55 2.61
CA ILE A 49 -3.55 10.38 2.38
C ILE A 49 -3.19 11.19 3.64
N GLN A 50 -4.16 11.86 4.27
CA GLN A 50 -3.93 12.64 5.47
C GLN A 50 -3.40 11.78 6.64
N SER A 51 -4.00 10.61 6.86
CA SER A 51 -3.55 9.66 7.89
C SER A 51 -2.15 9.11 7.60
N THR A 52 -1.84 8.80 6.34
CA THR A 52 -0.50 8.37 5.91
C THR A 52 0.52 9.47 6.16
N ASN A 53 0.26 10.70 5.72
CA ASN A 53 1.15 11.83 5.92
C ASN A 53 1.38 12.12 7.41
N ALA A 54 0.34 12.05 8.24
CA ALA A 54 0.45 12.18 9.69
C ALA A 54 1.25 11.03 10.35
N SER A 55 1.30 9.86 9.71
CA SER A 55 2.11 8.74 10.18
C SER A 55 3.58 8.90 9.76
N LEU A 56 3.83 9.41 8.56
CA LEU A 56 5.16 9.66 8.01
C LEU A 56 5.84 10.89 8.65
N SER A 57 5.07 11.88 9.11
CA SER A 57 5.60 13.07 9.78
C SER A 57 6.10 12.81 11.19
N LYS A 58 5.74 11.66 11.79
CA LYS A 58 6.27 11.25 13.08
C LYS A 58 7.74 10.88 12.91
N THR A 59 8.61 11.47 13.72
CA THR A 59 10.03 11.11 13.82
C THR A 59 10.19 9.75 14.50
N ALA A 60 9.67 8.71 13.88
CA ALA A 60 9.84 7.33 14.31
C ALA A 60 11.02 6.72 13.55
N THR A 61 11.86 5.98 14.26
CA THR A 61 12.96 5.21 13.67
C THR A 61 12.45 4.13 12.69
N GLN A 62 11.21 3.65 12.88
CA GLN A 62 10.55 2.67 12.02
C GLN A 62 9.07 3.01 11.83
N MET A 63 8.57 2.81 10.61
CA MET A 63 7.15 3.00 10.28
C MET A 63 6.31 1.84 10.80
N SER A 64 5.07 2.06 11.23
CA SER A 64 4.19 0.99 11.75
C SER A 64 3.70 0.04 10.65
N ASP A 65 3.24 -1.16 11.01
CA ASP A 65 2.56 -2.08 10.09
C ASP A 65 1.35 -1.40 9.43
N ALA A 66 0.62 -0.58 10.20
CA ALA A 66 -0.51 0.18 9.68
C ALA A 66 -0.08 1.21 8.63
N THR A 67 1.06 1.90 8.82
CA THR A 67 1.59 2.82 7.81
C THR A 67 1.97 2.09 6.53
N ILE A 68 2.69 0.97 6.64
CA ILE A 68 3.08 0.16 5.48
C ILE A 68 1.83 -0.35 4.74
N ALA A 69 0.83 -0.83 5.49
CA ALA A 69 -0.45 -1.26 4.96
C ALA A 69 -1.20 -0.13 4.21
N LYS A 70 -1.23 1.09 4.76
CA LYS A 70 -1.87 2.25 4.10
C LYS A 70 -1.21 2.57 2.77
N VAL A 71 0.12 2.64 2.75
CA VAL A 71 0.88 2.91 1.51
C VAL A 71 0.67 1.78 0.49
N MET A 72 0.56 0.52 0.94
CA MET A 72 0.25 -0.61 0.08
C MET A 72 -1.13 -0.50 -0.57
N ILE A 73 -2.17 -0.15 0.20
CA ILE A 73 -3.52 0.00 -0.36
C ILE A 73 -3.56 1.18 -1.34
N MET A 74 -2.86 2.29 -1.05
CA MET A 74 -2.72 3.40 -1.99
C MET A 74 -2.02 2.96 -3.29
N ALA A 75 -0.98 2.12 -3.21
CA ALA A 75 -0.34 1.56 -4.41
C ALA A 75 -1.35 0.77 -5.26
N VAL A 76 -2.15 -0.10 -4.64
CA VAL A 76 -3.20 -0.87 -5.33
C VAL A 76 -4.23 0.05 -5.98
N ASP A 77 -4.58 1.14 -5.30
CA ASP A 77 -5.51 2.14 -5.82
C ASP A 77 -4.95 2.83 -7.08
N GLU A 78 -3.70 3.30 -7.04
CA GLU A 78 -3.03 3.87 -8.22
C GLU A 78 -2.97 2.89 -9.39
N PHE A 79 -2.64 1.63 -9.11
CA PHE A 79 -2.60 0.58 -10.12
C PHE A 79 -3.98 0.36 -10.75
N THR A 80 -5.04 0.34 -9.94
CA THR A 80 -6.43 0.17 -10.39
C THR A 80 -6.88 1.34 -11.28
N LEU A 81 -6.40 2.55 -11.00
CA LEU A 81 -6.65 3.75 -11.80
C LEU A 81 -5.72 3.88 -13.02
N GLY A 82 -4.78 2.93 -13.23
CA GLY A 82 -3.82 2.96 -14.34
C GLY A 82 -2.65 3.93 -14.13
N ASN A 83 -2.47 4.50 -12.94
CA ASN A 83 -1.37 5.39 -12.61
C ASN A 83 -0.12 4.59 -12.20
N VAL A 84 0.55 4.02 -13.20
CA VAL A 84 1.69 3.12 -13.01
C VAL A 84 2.87 3.81 -12.32
N ASP A 85 3.10 5.10 -12.58
CA ASP A 85 4.24 5.82 -11.99
C ASP A 85 4.05 6.05 -10.50
N ALA A 86 2.86 6.47 -10.07
CA ALA A 86 2.55 6.60 -8.65
C ALA A 86 2.57 5.23 -7.94
N TRP A 87 2.08 4.18 -8.59
CA TRP A 87 2.17 2.81 -8.08
C TRP A 87 3.63 2.39 -7.84
N ARG A 88 4.54 2.61 -8.80
CA ARG A 88 5.98 2.32 -8.65
C ARG A 88 6.62 3.13 -7.53
N ALA A 89 6.27 4.41 -7.41
CA ALA A 89 6.75 5.27 -6.34
C ALA A 89 6.32 4.73 -4.96
N HIS A 90 5.08 4.27 -4.83
CA HIS A 90 4.60 3.63 -3.60
C HIS A 90 5.31 2.30 -3.29
N LEU A 91 5.58 1.44 -4.28
CA LEU A 91 6.33 0.19 -4.05
C LEU A 91 7.78 0.45 -3.63
N THR A 92 8.42 1.48 -4.20
CA THR A 92 9.74 1.94 -3.76
C THR A 92 9.66 2.43 -2.31
N ALA A 93 8.64 3.23 -2.01
CA ALA A 93 8.12 3.58 -0.68
C ALA A 93 8.19 2.43 0.33
N ILE A 94 7.44 1.39 0.01
CA ILE A 94 7.20 0.21 0.84
C ILE A 94 8.50 -0.57 1.05
N THR A 95 9.28 -0.78 0.00
CA THR A 95 10.57 -1.49 0.08
C THR A 95 11.50 -0.81 1.07
N TRP A 96 11.65 0.51 0.96
CA TRP A 96 12.46 1.31 1.87
C TRP A 96 11.98 1.23 3.34
N MET A 97 10.66 1.20 3.56
CA MET A 97 10.08 1.06 4.91
C MET A 97 10.34 -0.32 5.51
N ILE A 98 10.29 -1.38 4.69
CA ILE A 98 10.55 -2.76 5.11
C ILE A 98 12.03 -2.97 5.43
N GLU A 99 12.94 -2.43 4.62
CA GLU A 99 14.38 -2.54 4.85
C GLU A 99 14.78 -1.91 6.20
N ARG A 100 14.19 -0.77 6.55
CA ARG A 100 14.37 -0.14 7.87
C ARG A 100 13.86 -0.97 9.05
N ARG A 101 12.98 -1.94 8.80
CA ARG A 101 12.52 -2.92 9.79
C ARG A 101 13.39 -4.17 9.86
N GLY A 102 14.41 -4.29 9.02
CA GLY A 102 15.26 -5.49 8.95
C GLY A 102 14.73 -6.56 7.99
N GLY A 103 13.81 -6.21 7.09
CA GLY A 103 13.31 -7.11 6.05
C GLY A 103 11.84 -7.52 6.22
N VAL A 104 11.33 -8.28 5.25
CA VAL A 104 9.90 -8.63 5.15
C VAL A 104 9.41 -9.54 6.29
N ASP A 105 10.33 -10.30 6.90
CA ASP A 105 10.04 -11.19 8.03
C ASP A 105 9.79 -10.42 9.35
N ALA A 106 10.18 -9.14 9.41
CA ALA A 106 9.92 -8.26 10.54
C ALA A 106 8.54 -7.55 10.47
N LEU A 107 7.73 -7.85 9.45
CA LEU A 107 6.35 -7.36 9.36
C LEU A 107 5.44 -8.19 10.25
N GLY A 108 4.59 -7.52 11.03
CA GLY A 108 3.67 -8.17 11.95
C GLY A 108 2.38 -8.64 11.27
N VAL A 109 1.26 -8.55 12.01
CA VAL A 109 -0.09 -8.90 11.53
C VAL A 109 -0.23 -10.38 11.14
N GLY A 110 0.47 -11.28 11.85
CA GLY A 110 0.43 -12.72 11.59
C GLY A 110 0.97 -13.14 10.22
N GLY A 111 1.78 -12.28 9.57
CA GLY A 111 2.35 -12.54 8.26
C GLY A 111 1.48 -12.07 7.08
N PHE A 112 0.32 -11.47 7.33
CA PHE A 112 -0.60 -11.05 6.26
C PHE A 112 0.04 -10.01 5.34
N LEU A 113 0.69 -9.00 5.94
CA LEU A 113 1.36 -7.95 5.17
C LEU A 113 2.47 -8.51 4.28
N LYS A 114 3.24 -9.46 4.80
CA LYS A 114 4.24 -10.19 4.01
C LYS A 114 3.59 -10.91 2.82
N GLU A 115 2.51 -11.67 3.05
CA GLU A 115 1.81 -12.38 1.97
C GLU A 115 1.27 -11.44 0.89
N VAL A 116 0.63 -10.34 1.30
CA VAL A 116 0.11 -9.32 0.38
C VAL A 116 1.25 -8.70 -0.42
N ILE A 117 2.28 -8.20 0.24
CA ILE A 117 3.40 -7.50 -0.43
C ILE A 117 4.12 -8.44 -1.38
N VAL A 118 4.40 -9.68 -0.98
CA VAL A 118 5.01 -10.68 -1.88
C VAL A 118 4.11 -10.94 -3.08
N LYS A 119 2.79 -11.14 -2.88
CA LYS A 119 1.87 -11.41 -3.99
C LYS A 119 1.84 -10.26 -5.01
N TYR A 120 1.73 -9.02 -4.55
CA TYR A 120 1.64 -7.85 -5.42
C TYR A 120 3.00 -7.41 -6.00
N ALA A 121 4.12 -7.64 -5.31
CA ALA A 121 5.47 -7.35 -5.82
C ALA A 121 5.99 -8.43 -6.81
N VAL A 122 5.65 -9.71 -6.59
CA VAL A 122 6.08 -10.83 -7.45
C VAL A 122 5.22 -10.93 -8.71
N SER A 123 3.90 -10.67 -8.64
CA SER A 123 3.04 -10.68 -9.82
C SER A 123 3.38 -9.60 -10.87
N HIS A 124 4.20 -8.61 -10.51
CA HIS A 124 4.60 -7.53 -11.43
C HIS A 124 6.12 -7.35 -11.62
N SER A 125 6.92 -8.38 -11.31
CA SER A 125 8.38 -8.42 -11.58
C SER A 125 9.17 -7.20 -11.08
N PHE A 126 9.13 -6.91 -9.77
CA PHE A 126 9.87 -5.78 -9.18
C PHE A 126 10.97 -6.17 -8.15
N PHE A 127 11.04 -7.42 -7.68
CA PHE A 127 12.09 -7.84 -6.75
C PHE A 127 13.25 -8.52 -7.49
N LYS A 128 14.16 -7.73 -8.08
CA LYS A 128 15.53 -8.20 -8.26
C LYS A 128 16.32 -7.81 -7.00
N PRO A 129 16.80 -8.76 -6.18
CA PRO A 129 17.66 -8.44 -5.07
C PRO A 129 18.92 -7.78 -5.63
N HIS A 130 19.20 -6.53 -5.25
CA HIS A 130 20.45 -5.90 -5.61
C HIS A 130 21.56 -6.47 -4.71
N ALA A 131 22.11 -7.60 -5.15
CA ALA A 131 23.40 -8.10 -4.69
C ALA A 131 24.43 -7.78 -5.79
N ASN A 132 25.17 -6.69 -5.59
CA ASN A 132 26.48 -6.31 -6.13
C ASN A 132 26.83 -6.53 -7.62
N SER A 133 27.41 -5.46 -8.17
CA SER A 133 28.32 -5.33 -9.32
C SER A 133 27.72 -4.96 -10.69
N LEU A 134 27.99 -3.70 -11.05
CA LEU A 134 28.37 -3.19 -12.38
C LEU A 134 27.59 -3.72 -13.60
N SER A 135 26.64 -2.92 -14.10
CA SER A 135 26.51 -2.63 -15.55
C SER A 135 25.39 -1.62 -15.82
N THR A 136 25.65 -0.77 -16.81
CA THR A 136 25.02 0.49 -17.26
C THR A 136 23.50 0.45 -17.56
N PRO A 137 22.82 1.62 -17.52
CA PRO A 137 21.40 1.73 -17.87
C PRO A 137 21.20 1.66 -19.39
N ILE A 138 20.26 0.82 -19.84
CA ILE A 138 19.78 0.83 -21.21
C ILE A 138 18.50 1.67 -21.24
N PHE A 139 18.61 2.85 -21.85
CA PHE A 139 17.47 3.64 -22.32
C PHE A 139 16.82 2.90 -23.49
N TYR A 140 15.49 2.85 -23.54
CA TYR A 140 14.76 2.60 -24.78
C TYR A 140 13.83 3.78 -25.05
N GLU A 141 13.93 4.24 -26.29
CA GLU A 141 13.18 5.30 -26.98
C GLU A 141 11.67 5.04 -27.02
#